data_AF-A0A7C2N4P6-F1
#
_entry.id   AF-A0A7C2N4P6-F1
#
_cell.length_a   1.000
_cell.length_b   1.000
_cell.length_c   1.000
_cell.angle_alpha   90.00
_cell.angle_beta   90.00
_cell.angle_gamma   90.00
#
_symmetry.space_group_name_H-M   'P 1'
#
loop_
_entity.id
_entity.type
_entity.pdbx_description
1 polymer ?
#
loop_
_entity_poly.entity_id
_entity_poly.type
_entity_poly.pdbx_seq_one_letter_code
_entity_poly.pdbx_strand_id
1 'polypeptide(L)' 'VPNISFRYLVAFIYPITATIKPFLAKKGHTADEVEKMHQAWFKSVVLQVALWSYPYVKEGDF' A
#
# COMPACT_ATOMS: atom_id res chain seq x y z
N VAL A 1 -14.63 15.38 8.89
CA VAL A 1 -13.21 15.80 8.88
C VAL A 1 -12.90 16.33 7.47
N PRO A 2 -12.42 17.57 7.31
CA PRO A 2 -12.23 18.17 5.98
C PRO A 2 -10.95 17.70 5.25
N ASN A 3 -9.95 17.16 5.97
CA ASN A 3 -8.69 16.67 5.40
C ASN A 3 -8.11 15.51 6.24
N ILE A 4 -7.53 14.50 5.58
CA ILE A 4 -6.80 13.40 6.24
C ILE A 4 -5.31 13.74 6.19
N SER A 5 -4.66 13.87 7.35
CA SER A 5 -3.22 14.16 7.38
C SER A 5 -2.41 13.09 6.65
N PHE A 6 -1.49 13.51 5.76
CA PHE A 6 -0.67 12.61 4.94
C PHE A 6 0.12 11.56 5.74
N ARG A 7 0.46 11.87 7.01
CA ARG A 7 1.11 10.92 7.93
C ARG A 7 0.35 9.58 8.03
N TYR A 8 -0.98 9.62 7.94
CA TYR A 8 -1.81 8.42 8.01
C TYR A 8 -1.82 7.65 6.69
N LEU A 9 -1.77 8.34 5.55
CA LEU A 9 -1.68 7.67 4.24
C LEU A 9 -0.39 6.85 4.15
N VAL A 10 0.74 7.45 4.54
CA VAL A 10 2.04 6.74 4.58
C VAL A 10 2.01 5.61 5.61
N ALA A 11 1.51 5.87 6.83
CA ALA A 11 1.41 4.84 7.86
C ALA A 11 0.51 3.67 7.44
N PHE A 12 -0.51 3.91 6.62
CA PHE A 12 -1.48 2.90 6.20
C PHE A 12 -0.97 1.94 5.13
N ILE A 13 0.18 2.20 4.52
CA ILE A 13 0.84 1.24 3.62
C ILE A 13 1.03 -0.12 4.33
N TYR A 14 1.47 -0.09 5.59
CA TYR A 14 1.69 -1.32 6.37
C TYR A 14 0.40 -2.11 6.65
N PRO A 15 -0.64 -1.57 7.33
CA PRO A 15 -1.84 -2.34 7.64
C PRO A 15 -2.58 -2.81 6.38
N ILE A 16 -2.60 -2.04 5.29
CA ILE A 16 -3.18 -2.50 4.01
C ILE A 16 -2.39 -3.69 3.43
N THR A 17 -1.07 -3.69 3.56
CA THR A 17 -0.22 -4.79 3.10
C THR A 17 -0.29 -6.01 4.02
N ALA A 18 -0.32 -5.82 5.34
CA ALA A 18 -0.38 -6.91 6.31
C ALA A 18 -1.73 -7.65 6.26
N THR A 19 -2.82 -6.92 6.02
CA THR A 19 -4.17 -7.50 6.01
C THR A 19 -4.47 -8.36 4.79
N ILE A 20 -3.83 -8.13 3.64
CA ILE A 20 -4.16 -8.87 2.41
C ILE A 20 -3.57 -10.29 2.37
N LYS A 21 -2.44 -10.55 3.05
CA LYS A 21 -1.68 -11.81 2.94
C LYS A 21 -2.53 -13.07 3.22
N PRO A 22 -3.36 -13.11 4.29
CA PRO A 22 -4.23 -14.26 4.55
C PRO A 22 -5.28 -14.48 3.45
N PHE A 23 -5.70 -13.45 2.71
CA PHE A 23 -6.68 -13.60 1.62
C PHE A 23 -6.04 -14.15 0.34
N LEU A 24 -4.80 -13.76 0.05
CA LEU A 24 -4.03 -14.28 -1.09
C LEU A 24 -3.78 -15.79 -0.98
N ALA A 25 -3.64 -16.31 0.25
CA ALA A 25 -3.42 -17.72 0.51
C ALA A 25 -4.67 -18.62 0.37
N LYS A 26 -5.88 -18.05 0.26
CA LYS A 26 -7.14 -18.83 0.33
C LYS A 26 -7.47 -19.66 -0.91
N LYS A 27 -6.75 -19.47 -2.03
CA LYS A 27 -7.08 -20.09 -3.33
C LYS A 27 -6.20 -21.28 -3.73
N GLY A 28 -5.44 -21.84 -2.80
CA GLY A 28 -4.63 -23.05 -3.05
C GLY A 28 -3.35 -22.79 -3.85
N HIS A 29 -2.89 -21.55 -3.93
CA HIS A 29 -1.58 -21.21 -4.49
C HIS A 29 -0.46 -21.71 -3.58
N THR A 30 0.72 -21.93 -4.17
CA THR A 30 1.93 -22.27 -3.41
C THR A 30 2.36 -21.10 -2.51
N ALA A 31 3.09 -21.38 -1.44
CA ALA A 31 3.60 -20.33 -0.55
C ALA A 31 4.46 -19.29 -1.30
N ASP A 32 5.26 -19.74 -2.26
CA ASP A 32 6.11 -18.89 -3.09
C ASP A 32 5.31 -17.95 -4.00
N GLU A 33 4.22 -18.45 -4.61
CA GLU A 33 3.31 -17.62 -5.40
C GLU A 33 2.59 -16.60 -4.53
N VAL A 34 2.13 -17.00 -3.34
CA VAL A 34 1.49 -16.09 -2.37
C VAL A 34 2.45 -14.98 -1.95
N GLU A 35 3.73 -15.29 -1.72
CA GLU A 35 4.72 -14.27 -1.39
C GLU A 35 4.96 -13.31 -2.57
N LYS A 36 5.06 -13.81 -3.81
CA LYS A 36 5.18 -12.94 -5.01
C LYS A 36 3.98 -12.02 -5.15
N MET A 37 2.75 -12.52 -4.94
CA MET A 37 1.53 -11.71 -4.96
C MET A 37 1.53 -10.65 -3.85
N HIS A 38 1.96 -11.02 -2.64
CA HIS A 38 2.05 -10.10 -1.50
C HIS A 38 3.06 -8.98 -1.76
N GLN A 39 4.23 -9.29 -2.31
CA GLN A 39 5.23 -8.30 -2.71
C GLN A 39 4.74 -7.39 -3.86
N ALA A 40 4.01 -7.94 -4.84
CA ALA A 40 3.40 -7.14 -5.89
C ALA A 40 2.35 -6.17 -5.33
N TRP A 41 1.52 -6.63 -4.40
CA TRP A 41 0.56 -5.78 -3.70
C TRP A 41 1.24 -4.67 -2.92
N PHE A 42 2.28 -5.00 -2.13
CA PHE A 42 3.03 -4.00 -1.36
C PHE A 42 3.60 -2.90 -2.25
N LYS A 43 4.27 -3.27 -3.36
CA LYS A 43 4.82 -2.32 -4.34
C LYS A 43 3.72 -1.44 -4.95
N SER A 44 2.58 -2.03 -5.29
CA SER A 44 1.44 -1.28 -5.85
C SER A 44 0.86 -0.27 -4.87
N VAL A 45 0.73 -0.63 -3.58
CA VAL A 45 0.25 0.29 -2.54
C VAL A 45 1.24 1.43 -2.31
N VAL A 46 2.54 1.14 -2.24
CA VAL A 46 3.59 2.17 -2.12
C VAL A 46 3.55 3.13 -3.30
N LEU A 47 3.46 2.62 -4.54
CA LEU A 47 3.36 3.44 -5.74
C LEU A 47 2.16 4.38 -5.68
N GLN A 48 0.99 3.88 -5.31
CA GLN A 48 -0.22 4.70 -5.22
C GLN A 48 -0.12 5.77 -4.13
N VAL A 49 0.36 5.42 -2.94
CA VAL A 49 0.51 6.41 -1.85
C VAL A 49 1.56 7.47 -2.18
N ALA A 50 2.62 7.10 -2.92
CA ALA A 50 3.58 8.08 -3.45
C ALA A 50 2.88 9.07 -4.40
N LEU A 51 2.08 8.60 -5.36
CA LEU A 51 1.31 9.46 -6.25
C LEU A 51 0.29 10.33 -5.51
N TRP A 52 -0.34 9.79 -4.47
CA TRP A 52 -1.31 10.52 -3.65
C TRP A 52 -0.68 11.59 -2.76
N SER A 53 0.65 11.65 -2.65
CA SER A 53 1.33 12.71 -1.91
C SER A 53 1.28 14.05 -2.64
N TYR A 54 1.04 14.06 -3.96
CA TYR A 54 1.08 15.26 -4.80
C TYR A 54 0.30 16.47 -4.25
N PRO A 55 -0.98 16.35 -3.84
CA PRO A 55 -1.71 17.49 -3.28
C PRO A 55 -1.33 17.85 -1.83
N TYR A 56 -0.49 17.06 -1.16
CA TYR A 56 -0.05 17.29 0.22
C TYR A 56 1.34 17.92 0.30
N VAL A 57 2.17 17.73 -0.73
CA VAL A 57 3.53 18.24 -0.80
C VAL A 57 3.51 19.66 -1.39
N LYS A 58 4.51 20.48 -1.02
CA LYS A 58 4.64 21.83 -1.55
C LYS A 58 4.91 21.78 -3.05
N GLU A 59 4.49 22.82 -3.77
CA GLU A 59 4.78 22.96 -5.19
C GLU A 59 6.30 22.94 -5.43
N GLY A 60 6.75 22.11 -6.36
CA GLY A 60 8.18 21.90 -6.66
C GLY A 60 8.90 20.89 -5.76
N ASP A 61 8.27 20.39 -4.68
CA ASP A 61 8.88 19.48 -3.71
C ASP A 61 8.36 18.02 -3.81
N PHE A 62 7.53 17.69 -4.82
CA PHE A 62 6.98 16.35 -5.03
C PHE A 62 8.02 15.32 -5.50
#